data_AF-A0A1Z8S4A9-F1
#
_entry.id   AF-A0A1Z8S4A9-F1
#
_cell.length_a   1.000
_cell.length_b   1.000
_cell.length_c   1.000
_cell.angle_alpha   90.00
_cell.angle_beta   90.00
_cell.angle_gamma   90.00
#
_symmetry.space_group_name_H-M   'P 1'
#
loop_
_entity.id
_entity.type
_entity.pdbx_description
1 polymer ?
#
loop_
_entity_poly.entity_id
_entity_poly.type
_entity_poly.pdbx_seq_one_letter_code
_entity_poly.pdbx_strand_id
1 'polypeptide(L)' 'MNAAEIRKLIAEHDMDALDKLEQKVYASMDDDANDVAELGDRLTNILGAKRVLEEAEKQGIEPKVALRTFFKDVRNIIG' A
#
# COMPACT_ATOMS: atom_id res chain seq x y z
N MET A 1 -4.61 -4.30 -7.03
CA MET A 1 -3.58 -3.28 -6.68
C MET A 1 -3.58 -2.11 -7.66
N ASN A 2 -3.71 -0.87 -7.17
CA ASN A 2 -3.89 0.33 -7.97
C ASN A 2 -2.80 1.39 -7.70
N ALA A 3 -2.11 1.84 -8.75
CA ALA A 3 -1.02 2.81 -8.64
C ALA A 3 -1.45 4.21 -8.21
N ALA A 4 -2.64 4.65 -8.61
CA ALA A 4 -3.17 5.94 -8.18
C ALA A 4 -3.46 5.94 -6.67
N GLU A 5 -4.03 4.84 -6.17
CA GLU A 5 -4.39 4.70 -4.76
C GLU A 5 -3.16 4.62 -3.86
N ILE A 6 -2.15 3.84 -4.26
CA ILE A 6 -0.87 3.77 -3.55
C ILE A 6 -0.20 5.16 -3.51
N ARG A 7 -0.20 5.88 -4.62
CA ARG A 7 0.37 7.24 -4.67
C ARG A 7 -0.35 8.20 -3.73
N LYS A 8 -1.68 8.10 -3.65
CA LYS A 8 -2.50 8.90 -2.75
C LYS A 8 -2.17 8.57 -1.29
N LEU A 9 -2.12 7.28 -0.94
CA LEU A 9 -1.79 6.81 0.40
C LEU A 9 -0.42 7.32 0.87
N ILE A 10 0.61 7.26 0.02
CA ILE A 10 1.96 7.78 0.31
C ILE A 10 1.97 9.30 0.52
N ALA A 11 1.10 10.03 -0.18
CA ALA A 11 1.03 11.48 -0.07
C ALA A 11 0.26 11.96 1.18
N GLU A 12 -0.71 11.18 1.63
CA GLU A 12 -1.63 11.54 2.72
C GLU A 12 -1.26 10.92 4.07
N HIS A 13 -0.45 9.86 4.08
CA HIS A 13 -0.15 9.08 5.27
C HIS A 13 1.34 8.76 5.41
N ASP A 14 1.81 8.83 6.66
CA ASP A 14 3.09 8.26 7.09
C ASP A 14 2.93 6.79 7.48
N MET A 15 4.03 6.14 7.88
CA MET A 15 4.03 4.72 8.24
C MET A 15 3.04 4.41 9.37
N ASP A 16 3.04 5.22 10.43
CA ASP A 16 2.15 5.04 11.58
C ASP A 16 0.66 5.18 11.21
N ALA A 17 0.34 6.12 10.31
CA ALA A 17 -1.02 6.29 9.81
C ALA A 17 -1.44 5.11 8.91
N LEU A 18 -0.54 4.59 8.08
CA LEU A 18 -0.79 3.39 7.27
C LEU A 18 -0.99 2.15 8.14
N ASP A 19 -0.23 1.97 9.23
CA ASP A 19 -0.42 0.89 10.19
C ASP A 19 -1.81 0.92 10.83
N LYS A 20 -2.29 2.11 11.20
CA LYS A 20 -3.64 2.29 11.74
C LYS A 20 -4.71 1.99 10.70
N LEU A 21 -4.48 2.31 9.42
CA LEU A 21 -5.40 1.98 8.35
C LEU A 21 -5.44 0.46 8.09
N GLU A 22 -4.28 -0.18 8.09
CA GLU A 22 -4.15 -1.63 7.97
C GLU A 22 -4.92 -2.37 9.07
N GLN A 23 -4.72 -1.99 10.34
CA GLN A 23 -5.45 -2.57 11.47
C GLN A 23 -6.96 -2.38 11.35
N LYS A 24 -7.43 -1.22 10.88
CA LYS A 24 -8.86 -0.98 10.65
C LYS A 24 -9.43 -1.87 9.56
N VAL A 25 -8.67 -2.10 8.48
CA VAL A 25 -9.11 -2.98 7.40
C VAL A 25 -9.20 -4.41 7.91
N TYR A 26 -8.20 -4.90 8.64
CA TYR A 26 -8.26 -6.23 9.26
C TYR A 26 -9.45 -6.39 10.21
N ALA A 27 -9.68 -5.43 11.11
CA ALA A 27 -10.83 -5.46 12.02
C ALA A 27 -12.18 -5.44 11.28
N SER A 28 -12.23 -4.89 10.05
CA SER A 28 -13.44 -4.87 9.23
C SER A 28 -13.66 -6.19 8.48
N MET A 29 -12.61 -6.97 8.24
CA MET A 29 -12.73 -8.27 7.57
C MET A 29 -13.40 -9.33 8.45
N ASP A 30 -13.40 -9.14 9.76
CA ASP A 30 -14.06 -10.03 10.73
C ASP A 30 -15.60 -9.84 10.78
N ASP A 31 -16.13 -8.84 10.08
CA ASP A 31 -17.57 -8.59 9.98
C ASP A 31 -18.10 -9.13 8.64
N ASP A 32 -18.90 -10.20 8.72
CA ASP A 32 -19.52 -10.89 7.58
C ASP A 32 -20.41 -9.98 6.71
N ALA A 33 -20.77 -8.79 7.18
CA ALA A 33 -21.51 -7.80 6.40
C ALA A 33 -20.65 -7.04 5.38
N ASN A 34 -19.32 -7.12 5.48
CA ASN A 34 -18.40 -6.37 4.62
C ASN A 34 -17.98 -7.15 3.39
N ASP A 35 -17.74 -6.43 2.29
CA ASP A 35 -17.17 -7.01 1.08
C ASP A 35 -15.68 -7.30 1.28
N VAL A 36 -15.36 -8.56 1.53
CA VAL A 36 -13.99 -9.05 1.74
C VAL A 36 -13.09 -8.79 0.52
N ALA A 37 -13.63 -8.78 -0.70
CA ALA A 37 -12.85 -8.49 -1.90
C ALA A 37 -12.45 -7.01 -1.96
N GLU A 38 -13.36 -6.10 -1.65
CA GLU A 38 -13.06 -4.66 -1.57
C GLU A 38 -12.04 -4.36 -0.45
N LEU A 39 -12.21 -5.00 0.72
CA LEU A 39 -11.26 -4.88 1.82
C LEU A 39 -9.89 -5.45 1.46
N GLY A 40 -9.83 -6.57 0.74
CA GLY A 40 -8.59 -7.15 0.23
C GLY A 40 -7.86 -6.24 -0.76
N ASP A 41 -8.58 -5.58 -1.66
CA ASP A 41 -8.01 -4.60 -2.59
C ASP A 41 -7.46 -3.37 -1.85
N ARG A 42 -8.20 -2.89 -0.85
CA ARG A 42 -7.76 -1.78 0.01
C ARG A 42 -6.51 -2.14 0.79
N LEU A 43 -6.48 -3.33 1.41
CA LEU A 43 -5.32 -3.84 2.14
C LEU A 43 -4.10 -3.95 1.22
N THR A 44 -4.28 -4.47 0.01
CA THR A 44 -3.20 -4.58 -0.98
C THR A 44 -2.58 -3.23 -1.31
N ASN A 45 -3.40 -2.18 -1.44
CA ASN A 45 -2.90 -0.83 -1.70
C ASN A 45 -2.17 -0.23 -0.47
N ILE A 46 -2.65 -0.49 0.75
CA ILE A 46 -1.98 -0.05 1.99
C ILE A 46 -0.60 -0.70 2.12
N LEU A 47 -0.52 -2.02 1.95
CA LEU A 47 0.74 -2.76 2.00
C LEU A 47 1.71 -2.30 0.90
N GLY A 48 1.19 -2.01 -0.31
CA GLY A 48 1.99 -1.41 -1.38
C GLY A 48 2.57 -0.04 -1.00
N ALA A 49 1.78 0.82 -0.36
CA ALA A 49 2.22 2.12 0.12
C ALA A 49 3.31 2.02 1.20
N LYS A 50 3.10 1.15 2.19
CA LYS A 50 4.08 0.87 3.26
C LYS A 50 5.41 0.40 2.68
N ARG A 51 5.37 -0.60 1.80
CA ARG A 51 6.58 -1.13 1.15
C ARG A 51 7.35 -0.05 0.37
N VAL A 52 6.65 0.86 -0.30
CA VAL A 52 7.30 1.97 -1.02
C VAL A 52 7.97 2.95 -0.06
N LEU A 53 7.32 3.28 1.07
CA LEU A 53 7.89 4.14 2.09
C LEU A 53 9.12 3.50 2.77
N GLU A 54 9.04 2.22 3.14
CA GLU A 54 10.17 1.46 3.69
C GLU A 54 11.36 1.45 2.74
N GLU A 55 11.12 1.20 1.44
CA GLU A 55 12.20 1.17 0.46
C GLU A 55 12.80 2.56 0.22
N ALA A 56 11.96 3.61 0.24
CA ALA A 56 12.40 4.99 0.13
C ALA A 56 13.33 5.36 1.30
N GLU A 57 12.94 5.02 2.53
CA GLU A 57 13.74 5.23 3.73
C GLU A 57 15.05 4.43 3.68
N LYS A 58 14.97 3.13 3.38
CA LYS A 58 16.11 2.22 3.32
C LYS A 58 17.15 2.63 2.28
N GLN A 59 16.73 3.12 1.12
CA GLN A 59 17.63 3.58 0.06
C GLN A 59 18.00 5.06 0.18
N GLY A 60 17.37 5.82 1.09
CA GLY A 60 17.53 7.26 1.18
C GLY A 60 17.09 8.02 -0.07
N ILE A 61 16.04 7.53 -0.75
CA ILE A 61 15.49 8.12 -1.98
C ILE A 61 14.10 8.69 -1.74
N GLU A 62 13.63 9.53 -2.66
CA GLU A 62 12.25 10.03 -2.58
C GLU A 62 11.21 8.90 -2.77
N PRO A 63 10.08 8.92 -2.05
CA PRO A 63 9.01 7.95 -2.21
C PRO A 63 8.50 7.81 -3.65
N LYS A 64 8.52 8.90 -4.42
CA LYS A 64 8.14 8.88 -5.85
C LYS A 64 9.10 8.05 -6.70
N VAL A 65 10.38 8.02 -6.36
CA VAL A 65 11.39 7.19 -7.04
C VAL A 65 11.19 5.73 -6.66
N ALA A 66 11.04 5.44 -5.36
CA ALA A 66 10.74 4.10 -4.86
C ALA A 66 9.45 3.52 -5.47
N LEU A 67 8.40 4.34 -5.64
CA LEU A 67 7.14 3.95 -6.27
C LEU A 67 7.33 3.47 -7.72
N ARG A 68 8.18 4.16 -8.49
CA ARG A 68 8.47 3.76 -9.89
C ARG A 68 9.19 2.42 -9.96
N THR A 69 10.14 2.20 -9.04
CA THR A 69 10.85 0.92 -8.93
C THR A 69 9.89 -0.18 -8.52
N PHE A 70 9.05 0.06 -7.51
CA PHE A 70 8.04 -0.89 -7.04
C PHE A 70 7.13 -1.40 -8.17
N PHE A 71 6.53 -0.51 -8.98
CA PHE A 71 5.69 -0.94 -10.11
C PHE A 71 6.47 -1.61 -11.24
N LYS A 72 7.74 -1.25 -11.42
CA LYS A 72 8.60 -1.95 -12.38
C LYS A 72 8.82 -3.39 -11.94
N ASP A 73 9.08 -3.62 -10.66
CA ASP A 73 9.33 -4.94 -10.09
C ASP A 73 8.06 -5.81 -10.12
N VAL A 74 6.90 -5.27 -9.74
CA VAL A 74 5.64 -6.02 -9.82
C VAL A 74 5.32 -6.44 -11.26
N ARG A 75 5.50 -5.54 -12.23
CA ARG A 75 5.30 -5.88 -13.65
C ARG A 75 6.27 -6.95 -14.13
N ASN A 76 7.52 -6.93 -13.68
CA ASN A 76 8.53 -7.92 -14.07
C ASN A 76 8.29 -9.31 -13.47
N ILE A 77 7.49 -9.43 -12.41
CA ILE A 77 7.13 -10.71 -11.80
C ILE A 77 5.94 -11.38 -12.52
N ILE A 78 5.06 -10.57 -13.12
CA ILE A 78 3.84 -11.04 -13.79
C ILE A 78 4.05 -11.26 -15.30
N GLY A 79 5.09 -10.62 -15.88
CA GLY A 79 5.43 -10.68 -17.30
C GLY A 79 6.33 -11.84 -17.70
#